data_AF-A0A6P2BP96-F1
#
_entry.id   AF-A0A6P2BP96-F1
#
_cell.length_a   1.000
_cell.length_b   1.000
_cell.length_c   1.000
_cell.angle_alpha   90.00
_cell.angle_beta   90.00
_cell.angle_gamma   90.00
#
_symmetry.space_group_name_H-M   'P 1'
#
loop_
_entity.id
_entity.type
_entity.pdbx_description
1 polymer ?
#
loop_
_entity_poly.entity_id
_entity_poly.type
_entity_poly.pdbx_seq_one_letter_code
_entity_poly.pdbx_strand_id
1 'polypeptide(L)'
;MARVRGVSAADRTELAAKMAAVLDRDPAAISRLKQRLIERRDAASASLAFELAGRPQSEIEALDWITTEQKVTCPDRADCDIHGWADGTLVRFEFRTGRLARWTQRRCGESAASRHLADTALEWRDFAQRNAALAARLSGGFPHHHVAP
;
A
#
# COMPACT_ATOMS: atom_id res chain seq x y z
N MET A 1 -29.41 -6.78 -5.13
CA MET A 1 -28.63 -6.22 -6.25
C MET A 1 -27.49 -7.12 -6.75
N ALA A 2 -26.78 -7.91 -5.92
CA ALA A 2 -25.66 -8.76 -6.37
C ALA A 2 -26.05 -9.93 -7.31
N ARG A 3 -27.19 -10.61 -7.08
CA ARG A 3 -27.69 -11.69 -7.97
C ARG A 3 -28.01 -11.23 -9.39
N VAL A 4 -28.40 -9.96 -9.58
CA VAL A 4 -28.80 -9.40 -10.88
C VAL A 4 -27.59 -9.18 -11.80
N ARG A 5 -26.36 -9.26 -11.28
CA ARG A 5 -25.11 -9.20 -12.05
C ARG A 5 -24.40 -10.56 -12.18
N GLY A 6 -25.08 -11.67 -11.87
CA GLY A 6 -24.51 -13.03 -11.99
C GLY A 6 -23.47 -13.41 -10.94
N VAL A 7 -23.29 -12.60 -9.89
CA VAL A 7 -22.31 -12.87 -8.82
C VAL A 7 -22.95 -13.78 -7.76
N SER A 8 -22.48 -15.02 -7.71
CA SER A 8 -22.83 -16.06 -6.75
C SER A 8 -21.94 -16.00 -5.50
N ALA A 9 -22.28 -16.79 -4.49
CA ALA A 9 -21.41 -16.99 -3.33
C ALA A 9 -20.08 -17.66 -3.71
N ALA A 10 -20.06 -18.50 -4.75
CA ALA A 10 -18.85 -19.14 -5.26
C ALA A 10 -17.88 -18.11 -5.85
N ASP A 11 -18.38 -17.10 -6.57
CA ASP A 11 -17.56 -16.00 -7.11
C ASP A 11 -16.90 -15.19 -6.01
N ARG A 12 -17.59 -15.02 -4.87
CA ARG A 12 -17.04 -14.33 -3.71
C ARG A 12 -15.92 -15.14 -3.04
N THR A 13 -16.09 -16.46 -2.93
CA THR A 13 -15.06 -17.37 -2.41
C THR A 13 -13.84 -17.41 -3.33
N GLU A 14 -14.06 -17.47 -4.64
CA GLU A 14 -12.99 -17.44 -5.64
C GLU A 14 -12.23 -16.11 -5.61
N LEU A 15 -12.94 -14.98 -5.49
CA LEU A 15 -12.31 -13.67 -5.32
C LEU A 15 -11.46 -13.61 -4.05
N ALA A 16 -11.99 -14.10 -2.93
CA ALA A 16 -11.26 -14.14 -1.66
C ALA A 16 -10.00 -15.02 -1.75
N ALA A 17 -10.08 -16.17 -2.42
CA ALA A 17 -8.93 -17.04 -2.65
C ALA A 17 -7.86 -16.37 -3.53
N LYS A 18 -8.27 -15.68 -4.61
CA LYS A 18 -7.35 -14.91 -5.47
C LYS A 18 -6.68 -13.76 -4.70
N MET A 19 -7.44 -13.04 -3.88
CA MET A 19 -6.89 -12.00 -3.00
C MET A 19 -5.91 -12.59 -2.00
N ALA A 20 -6.26 -13.70 -1.35
CA ALA A 20 -5.38 -14.39 -0.40
C ALA A 20 -4.07 -14.84 -1.07
N ALA A 21 -4.12 -15.42 -2.28
CA ALA A 21 -2.92 -15.84 -3.00
C ALA A 21 -1.98 -14.67 -3.35
N VAL A 22 -2.53 -13.50 -3.72
CA VAL A 22 -1.73 -12.29 -3.95
C VAL A 22 -1.10 -11.79 -2.66
N LEU A 23 -1.85 -11.78 -1.56
CA LEU A 23 -1.36 -11.36 -0.24
C LEU A 23 -0.33 -12.34 0.35
N ASP A 24 -0.43 -13.63 0.01
CA ASP A 24 0.54 -14.68 0.33
C ASP A 24 1.77 -14.66 -0.60
N ARG A 25 1.81 -13.70 -1.53
CA ARG A 25 2.86 -13.48 -2.51
C ARG A 25 3.10 -14.65 -3.47
N ASP A 26 2.07 -15.39 -3.84
CA ASP A 26 2.16 -16.37 -4.93
C ASP A 26 2.63 -15.65 -6.23
N PRO A 27 3.83 -15.99 -6.76
CA PRO A 27 4.37 -15.32 -7.95
C PRO A 27 3.46 -15.43 -9.17
N ALA A 28 2.70 -16.53 -9.29
CA ALA A 28 1.77 -16.73 -10.39
C ALA A 28 0.51 -15.87 -10.22
N ALA A 29 -0.02 -15.74 -9.00
CA ALA A 29 -1.16 -14.87 -8.72
C ALA A 29 -0.82 -13.39 -8.96
N ILE A 30 0.36 -12.94 -8.51
CA ILE A 30 0.85 -11.57 -8.72
C ILE A 30 1.03 -11.29 -10.21
N SER A 31 1.70 -12.19 -10.94
CA SER A 31 1.95 -12.02 -12.37
C SER A 31 0.65 -11.93 -13.17
N ARG A 32 -0.33 -12.79 -12.87
CA ARG A 32 -1.66 -12.75 -13.53
C ARG A 32 -2.39 -11.43 -13.27
N LEU A 33 -2.41 -10.96 -12.02
CA LEU A 33 -3.06 -9.70 -11.68
C LEU A 33 -2.37 -8.51 -12.35
N LYS A 34 -1.03 -8.47 -12.32
CA LYS A 34 -0.23 -7.42 -12.95
C LYS A 34 -0.47 -7.35 -14.46
N GLN A 35 -0.45 -8.49 -15.15
CA GLN A 35 -0.76 -8.55 -16.59
C GLN A 35 -2.16 -8.00 -16.89
N ARG A 36 -3.17 -8.38 -16.08
CA ARG A 36 -4.53 -7.87 -16.29
C ARG A 36 -4.65 -6.36 -16.11
N LEU A 37 -3.89 -5.78 -15.17
CA LEU A 37 -3.87 -4.33 -14.99
C LEU A 37 -3.15 -3.61 -16.14
N ILE A 38 -2.06 -4.19 -16.65
CA ILE A 38 -1.34 -3.69 -17.83
C ILE A 38 -2.25 -3.68 -19.05
N GLU A 39 -2.95 -4.79 -19.34
CA GLU A 39 -3.92 -4.86 -20.44
C GLU A 39 -4.99 -3.76 -20.35
N ARG A 40 -5.53 -3.52 -19.15
CA ARG A 40 -6.56 -2.48 -18.92
C ARG A 40 -6.00 -1.08 -19.12
N ARG A 41 -4.77 -0.83 -18.66
CA ARG A 41 -4.07 0.44 -18.87
C ARG A 41 -3.84 0.67 -20.36
N ASP A 42 -3.31 -0.34 -21.06
CA ASP A 42 -2.92 -0.21 -22.46
C ASP A 42 -4.15 -0.05 -23.37
N ALA A 43 -5.26 -0.73 -23.06
CA ALA A 43 -6.54 -0.52 -23.74
C ALA A 43 -7.09 0.90 -23.53
N ALA A 44 -7.02 1.44 -22.30
CA ALA A 44 -7.43 2.81 -22.02
C ALA A 44 -6.54 3.83 -22.76
N SER A 45 -5.22 3.63 -22.74
CA SER A 45 -4.25 4.46 -23.47
C SER A 45 -4.47 4.43 -24.99
N ALA A 46 -4.73 3.25 -25.56
CA ALA A 46 -5.04 3.11 -26.99
C ALA A 46 -6.32 3.87 -27.40
N SER A 47 -7.27 4.02 -26.47
CA SER A 47 -8.47 4.84 -26.65
C SER A 47 -8.30 6.33 -26.28
N LEU A 48 -7.07 6.78 -26.00
CA LEU A 48 -6.74 8.14 -25.55
C LEU A 48 -7.43 8.55 -24.22
N ALA A 49 -7.88 7.58 -23.42
CA ALA A 49 -8.52 7.79 -22.13
C ALA A 49 -7.50 7.81 -21.00
N PHE A 50 -6.61 8.82 -20.98
CA PHE A 50 -5.45 8.85 -20.07
C PHE A 50 -5.82 8.90 -18.58
N GLU A 51 -6.90 9.60 -18.22
CA GLU A 51 -7.45 9.58 -16.85
C GLU A 51 -7.85 8.16 -16.42
N LEU A 52 -8.46 7.41 -17.36
CA LEU A 52 -8.87 6.02 -17.12
C LEU A 52 -7.65 5.10 -17.04
N ALA A 53 -6.56 5.41 -17.75
CA ALA A 53 -5.30 4.67 -17.67
C ALA A 53 -4.52 4.95 -16.38
N GLY A 54 -4.67 6.13 -15.77
CA GLY A 54 -4.03 6.50 -14.52
C GLY A 54 -4.42 5.62 -13.33
N ARG A 55 -5.67 5.14 -13.31
CA ARG A 55 -6.15 4.25 -12.24
C ARG A 55 -5.50 2.86 -12.28
N PRO A 56 -5.51 2.10 -13.39
CA PRO A 56 -4.76 0.85 -13.51
C PRO A 56 -3.27 1.02 -13.22
N GLN A 57 -2.66 2.13 -13.63
CA GLN A 57 -1.26 2.42 -13.29
C GLN A 57 -1.05 2.55 -11.78
N SER A 58 -1.93 3.27 -11.07
CA SER A 58 -1.90 3.37 -9.60
C SER A 58 -2.10 2.02 -8.92
N GLU A 59 -2.97 1.16 -9.48
CA GLU A 59 -3.20 -0.21 -8.98
C GLU A 59 -1.97 -1.11 -9.17
N ILE A 60 -1.21 -0.96 -10.27
CA ILE A 60 0.07 -1.66 -10.50
C ILE A 60 1.09 -1.24 -9.45
N GLU A 61 1.23 0.06 -9.18
CA GLU A 61 2.16 0.57 -8.17
C GLU A 61 1.80 0.08 -6.76
N ALA A 62 0.52 0.04 -6.43
CA ALA A 62 0.04 -0.50 -5.16
C ALA A 62 0.31 -2.01 -5.04
N LEU A 63 0.10 -2.76 -6.13
CA LEU A 63 0.40 -4.19 -6.18
C LEU A 63 1.89 -4.44 -5.97
N ASP A 64 2.75 -3.74 -6.72
CA ASP A 64 4.20 -3.89 -6.58
C ASP A 64 4.65 -3.58 -5.15
N TRP A 65 4.05 -2.57 -4.49
CA TRP A 65 4.35 -2.28 -3.09
C TRP A 65 3.91 -3.40 -2.13
N ILE A 66 2.67 -3.89 -2.21
CA ILE A 66 2.17 -4.90 -1.26
C ILE A 66 2.90 -6.24 -1.42
N THR A 67 3.37 -6.54 -2.63
CA THR A 67 4.08 -7.80 -2.94
C THR A 67 5.59 -7.70 -2.84
N THR A 68 6.15 -6.49 -2.74
CA THR A 68 7.59 -6.30 -2.49
C THR A 68 8.01 -7.07 -1.24
N GLU A 69 9.24 -7.57 -1.23
CA GLU A 69 9.85 -8.18 -0.06
C GLU A 69 9.80 -7.19 1.11
N GLN A 70 8.79 -7.36 1.97
CA GLN A 70 8.71 -6.62 3.21
C GLN A 70 9.78 -7.24 4.11
N LYS A 71 10.91 -6.55 4.31
CA LYS A 71 11.93 -6.86 5.32
C LYS A 71 11.33 -6.74 6.72
N VAL A 72 10.42 -7.65 7.04
CA VAL A 72 9.55 -7.63 8.22
C VAL A 72 10.02 -8.64 9.26
N THR A 73 11.01 -9.46 8.91
CA THR A 73 11.69 -10.34 9.85
C THR A 73 13.17 -10.01 9.94
N CYS A 74 13.60 -9.61 11.14
CA CYS A 74 14.99 -9.41 11.50
C CYS A 74 15.25 -10.29 12.74
N PRO A 75 15.45 -11.61 12.55
CA PRO A 75 15.39 -12.61 13.63
C PRO A 75 16.37 -12.34 14.80
N ASP A 76 17.50 -11.69 14.53
CA ASP A 76 18.52 -11.39 15.53
C ASP A 76 18.35 -10.00 16.19
N ARG A 77 17.20 -9.34 16.01
CA ARG A 77 17.03 -7.94 16.41
C ARG A 77 16.12 -7.77 17.61
N ALA A 78 16.60 -6.97 18.56
CA ALA A 78 15.83 -6.48 19.69
C ALA A 78 14.62 -5.65 19.23
N ASP A 79 13.60 -5.63 20.08
CA ASP A 79 12.37 -4.87 19.86
C ASP A 79 12.69 -3.39 19.57
N CYS A 80 12.12 -2.87 18.49
CA CYS A 80 12.31 -1.46 18.11
C CYS A 80 11.07 -0.89 17.44
N ASP A 81 10.98 0.44 17.44
CA ASP A 81 9.96 1.17 16.72
C ASP A 81 10.61 2.04 15.65
N ILE A 82 10.15 1.88 14.41
CA ILE A 82 10.66 2.58 13.24
C ILE A 82 9.61 3.60 12.79
N HIS A 83 10.03 4.84 12.60
CA HIS A 83 9.16 5.94 12.24
C HIS A 83 9.60 6.58 10.93
N GLY A 84 8.62 6.92 10.09
CA GLY A 84 8.83 7.66 8.86
C GLY A 84 7.79 8.76 8.71
N TRP A 85 8.14 9.86 8.05
CA TRP A 85 7.22 10.96 7.84
C TRP A 85 7.36 11.52 6.41
N ALA A 86 6.22 11.79 5.78
CA ALA A 86 6.15 12.49 4.50
C ALA A 86 4.80 13.18 4.36
N ASP A 87 4.79 14.39 3.82
CA ASP A 87 3.59 15.15 3.44
C ASP A 87 2.47 15.10 4.51
N GLY A 88 2.84 15.39 5.76
CA GLY A 88 1.90 15.45 6.88
C GLY A 88 1.41 14.09 7.40
N THR A 89 2.03 12.98 6.99
CA THR A 89 1.69 11.62 7.42
C THR A 89 2.87 10.98 8.14
N LEU A 90 2.67 10.59 9.40
CA LEU A 90 3.60 9.80 10.20
C LEU A 90 3.19 8.33 10.13
N VAL A 91 4.14 7.44 9.81
CA VAL A 91 4.00 5.99 9.94
C VAL A 91 4.87 5.47 11.08
N ARG A 92 4.38 4.44 11.78
CA ARG A 92 5.13 3.74 12.84
C ARG A 92 5.02 2.23 12.62
N PHE A 93 6.16 1.56 12.66
CA PHE A 93 6.30 0.11 12.58
C PHE A 93 6.89 -0.39 13.90
N GLU A 94 6.14 -1.20 14.63
CA GLU A 94 6.58 -1.83 15.87
C GLU A 94 7.14 -3.21 15.55
N PHE A 95 8.44 -3.41 15.72
CA PHE A 95 9.07 -4.72 15.62
C PHE A 95 9.20 -5.34 17.00
N ARG A 96 8.66 -6.55 17.17
CA ARG A 96 8.74 -7.35 18.40
C ARG A 96 9.23 -8.75 18.06
N THR A 97 10.19 -9.27 18.81
CA THR A 97 10.77 -10.60 18.59
C THR A 97 11.22 -10.82 17.14
N GLY A 98 11.87 -9.79 16.57
CA GLY A 98 12.32 -9.82 15.19
C GLY A 98 11.22 -9.83 14.13
N ARG A 99 9.95 -9.56 14.47
CA ARG A 99 8.80 -9.50 13.53
C ARG A 99 8.09 -8.17 13.62
N LEU A 100 7.50 -7.69 12.53
CA LEU A 100 6.54 -6.58 12.60
C LEU A 100 5.30 -7.03 13.36
N ALA A 101 5.07 -6.46 14.54
CA ALA A 101 3.93 -6.74 15.39
C ALA A 101 2.76 -5.78 15.14
N ARG A 102 3.05 -4.52 14.80
CA ARG A 102 2.04 -3.50 14.54
C ARG A 102 2.52 -2.47 13.55
N TRP A 103 1.61 -1.99 12.72
CA TRP A 103 1.79 -0.80 11.90
C TRP A 103 0.65 0.17 12.16
N THR A 104 0.99 1.45 12.30
CA THR A 104 0.02 2.55 12.40
C THR A 104 0.43 3.70 11.50
N GLN A 105 -0.55 4.49 11.06
CA GLN A 105 -0.32 5.76 10.38
C GLN A 105 -1.26 6.83 10.94
N ARG A 106 -0.80 8.07 10.96
CA ARG A 106 -1.62 9.21 11.38
C ARG A 106 -1.17 10.51 10.72
N ARG A 107 -2.09 11.46 10.61
CA ARG A 107 -1.73 12.84 10.25
C ARG A 107 -0.94 13.48 11.39
N CYS A 108 0.15 14.14 11.04
CA CYS A 108 1.09 14.74 11.98
C CYS A 108 1.89 15.84 11.26
N GLY A 109 2.06 17.00 11.90
CA GLY A 109 2.98 18.03 11.39
C GLY A 109 4.44 17.62 11.55
N GLU A 110 5.33 18.25 10.78
CA GLU A 110 6.76 17.94 10.73
C GLU A 110 7.41 18.05 12.13
N SER A 111 7.18 19.15 12.84
CA SER A 111 7.77 19.37 14.18
C SER A 111 7.37 18.30 15.20
N ALA A 112 6.15 17.78 15.10
CA ALA A 112 5.68 16.70 15.97
C ALA A 112 6.21 15.32 15.54
N ALA A 113 6.62 15.16 14.28
CA ALA A 113 7.25 13.96 13.75
C ALA A 113 8.75 13.90 14.07
N SER A 114 9.46 15.03 14.10
CA SER A 114 10.92 15.09 14.27
C SER A 114 11.43 14.29 15.47
N ARG A 115 10.73 14.34 16.60
CA ARG A 115 11.08 13.55 17.80
C ARG A 115 11.06 12.04 17.55
N HIS A 116 10.10 11.55 16.77
CA HIS A 116 9.96 10.13 16.45
C HIS A 116 10.98 9.67 15.40
N LEU A 117 11.33 10.57 14.46
CA LEU A 117 12.35 10.30 13.45
C LEU A 117 13.75 10.22 14.06
N ALA A 118 14.03 10.98 15.12
CA ALA A 118 15.29 10.94 15.84
C ALA A 118 15.57 9.55 16.47
N ASP A 119 14.52 8.89 16.96
CA ASP A 119 14.60 7.55 17.57
C ASP A 119 14.75 6.42 16.53
N THR A 120 14.57 6.73 15.24
CA THR A 120 14.66 5.74 14.16
C THR A 120 16.12 5.53 13.76
N ALA A 121 16.60 4.30 13.96
CA ALA A 121 17.95 3.90 13.59
C ALA A 121 18.24 4.10 12.09
N LEU A 122 19.49 4.44 11.77
CA LEU A 122 19.92 4.90 10.45
C LEU A 122 19.58 3.91 9.33
N GLU A 123 19.79 2.62 9.55
CA GLU A 123 19.54 1.57 8.55
C GLU A 123 18.06 1.44 8.13
N TRP A 124 17.13 2.00 8.92
CA TRP A 124 15.70 1.94 8.67
C TRP A 124 15.13 3.21 8.05
N ARG A 125 15.92 4.29 7.94
CA ARG A 125 15.41 5.58 7.45
C ARG A 125 14.87 5.50 6.03
N ASP A 126 15.59 4.83 5.12
CA ASP A 126 15.14 4.68 3.73
C ASP A 126 13.83 3.88 3.63
N PHE A 127 13.73 2.79 4.39
CA PHE A 127 12.52 1.99 4.50
C PHE A 127 11.36 2.83 5.04
N ALA A 128 11.57 3.54 6.15
CA ALA A 128 10.56 4.34 6.80
C ALA A 128 10.09 5.50 5.91
N GLN A 129 11.02 6.15 5.21
CA GLN A 129 10.73 7.26 4.30
C GLN A 129 9.88 6.82 3.11
N ARG A 130 10.23 5.71 2.45
CA ARG A 130 9.47 5.19 1.30
C ARG A 130 8.03 4.83 1.70
N ASN A 131 7.87 4.20 2.86
CA ASN A 131 6.55 3.84 3.36
C ASN A 131 5.72 5.07 3.79
N ALA A 132 6.36 6.08 4.38
CA ALA A 132 5.68 7.33 4.71
C ALA A 132 5.19 8.08 3.47
N ALA A 133 6.04 8.18 2.43
CA ALA A 133 5.69 8.81 1.16
C ALA A 133 4.51 8.11 0.48
N LEU A 134 4.50 6.78 0.49
CA LEU A 134 3.36 6.03 -0.03
C LEU A 134 2.10 6.24 0.81
N ALA A 135 2.20 6.14 2.14
CA ALA A 135 1.07 6.36 3.03
C ALA A 135 0.44 7.74 2.83
N ALA A 136 1.27 8.77 2.60
CA ALA A 136 0.80 10.11 2.29
C ALA A 136 0.07 10.18 0.94
N ARG A 137 0.62 9.59 -0.12
CA ARG A 137 -0.02 9.51 -1.45
C ARG A 137 -1.38 8.82 -1.38
N LEU A 138 -1.46 7.70 -0.66
CA LEU A 138 -2.72 6.95 -0.48
C LEU A 138 -3.72 7.71 0.41
N SER A 139 -3.23 8.43 1.42
CA SER A 139 -4.07 9.25 2.31
C SER A 139 -4.53 10.58 1.67
N GLY A 140 -3.89 11.01 0.59
CA GLY A 140 -4.29 12.14 -0.26
C GLY A 140 -5.28 11.76 -1.38
N GLY A 141 -5.60 10.47 -1.53
CA GLY A 141 -6.39 9.91 -2.63
C GLY A 141 -7.90 10.10 -2.58
N PHE A 142 -8.44 10.91 -1.67
CA PHE A 142 -9.82 11.42 -1.77
C PHE A 142 -9.82 12.93 -1.54
N PRO A 143 -9.88 13.75 -2.60
CA PRO A 143 -10.18 15.16 -2.42
C PRO A 143 -11.60 15.25 -1.83
N HIS A 144 -11.69 15.67 -0.56
CA HIS A 144 -12.89 16.32 -0.07
C HIS A 144 -13.03 17.61 -0.89
N HIS A 145 -13.91 17.59 -1.89
CA HIS A 145 -14.43 18.83 -2.47
C HIS A 145 -15.06 19.63 -1.33
N HIS A 146 -14.32 20.64 -0.87
CA HIS A 146 -14.89 21.69 -0.06
C HIS A 146 -15.78 22.50 -1.00
N VAL A 147 -17.07 22.18 -1.00
CA VAL A 147 -18.10 23.10 -1.49
C VAL A 147 -18.23 24.14 -0.38
N ALA A 148 -17.70 25.34 -0.63
CA ALA A 148 -18.04 26.53 0.13
C ALA A 148 -19.31 27.16 -0.48
N PRO A 149 -20.14 27.83 0.35
CA PRO A 149 -21.55 28.12 0.07
C PRO A 149 -21.81 29.09 -1.08
#